data_AF-A0A1F8LRV8-F1
#
_entry.id   AF-A0A1F8LRV8-F1
#
_cell.length_a   1.000
_cell.length_b   1.000
_cell.length_c   1.000
_cell.angle_alpha   90.00
_cell.angle_beta   90.00
_cell.angle_gamma   90.00
#
_symmetry.space_group_name_H-M   'P 1'
#
loop_
_entity.id
_entity.type
_entity.pdbx_description
1 polymer ?
#
loop_
_entity_poly.entity_id
_entity_poly.type
_entity_poly.pdbx_seq_one_letter_code
_entity_poly.pdbx_strand_id
1 'polypeptide(L)'
;MVPHRISDPGSFLYEPDPAVIRSGLVTTLAEMLNASQMDPDIAYLTSETHSTTPFVRVWTIEDWFPFQLKRLRAYCYQHQIGHVTVKKRGSPIDPDYLIHQLRLKGDQECVLVLTHLRGEPIVTICKRV
;
A
#
# COMPACT_ATOMS: atom_id res chain seq x y z
N MET A 1 22.69 13.05 6.05
CA MET A 1 21.64 12.03 5.84
C MET A 1 20.35 12.64 6.35
N VAL A 2 19.43 13.01 5.45
CA VAL A 2 18.13 13.57 5.85
C VAL A 2 17.31 12.43 6.47
N PRO A 3 16.75 12.58 7.68
CA PRO A 3 15.97 11.51 8.30
C PRO A 3 14.81 11.12 7.38
N HIS A 4 14.63 9.81 7.17
CA HIS A 4 13.46 9.30 6.46
C HIS A 4 12.23 9.73 7.23
N ARG A 5 11.35 10.52 6.61
CA ARG A 5 10.05 10.82 7.23
C ARG A 5 9.28 9.51 7.24
N ILE A 6 9.01 9.01 8.44
CA ILE A 6 8.13 7.87 8.66
C ILE A 6 6.79 8.41 9.15
N SER A 7 5.72 8.08 8.43
CA SER A 7 4.37 8.48 8.79
C SER A 7 3.41 7.30 8.76
N ASP A 8 2.21 7.53 9.31
CA ASP A 8 1.08 6.65 9.02
C ASP A 8 0.68 6.78 7.54
N PRO A 9 -0.08 5.82 6.98
CA PRO A 9 -0.63 5.93 5.65
C PRO A 9 -1.49 7.21 5.53
N GLY A 10 -1.16 8.07 4.56
CA GLY A 10 -1.94 9.25 4.20
C GLY A 10 -3.00 8.94 3.15
N SER A 11 -3.39 9.94 2.36
CA SER A 11 -4.42 9.80 1.32
C SER A 11 -3.97 9.04 0.06
N PHE A 12 -2.66 8.98 -0.23
CA PHE A 12 -2.12 8.33 -1.44
C PHE A 12 -1.02 7.33 -1.09
N LEU A 13 -0.97 6.23 -1.84
CA LEU A 13 0.09 5.23 -1.80
C LEU A 13 0.84 5.23 -3.13
N TYR A 14 2.17 5.29 -3.07
CA TYR A 14 3.02 5.19 -4.23
C TYR A 14 3.89 3.93 -4.17
N GLU A 15 3.92 3.20 -5.28
CA GLU A 15 4.89 2.15 -5.55
C GLU A 15 5.97 2.69 -6.50
N PRO A 16 7.19 2.94 -6.02
CA PRO A 16 8.29 3.31 -6.88
C PRO A 16 8.61 2.23 -7.92
N ASP A 17 9.05 2.69 -9.09
CA ASP A 17 9.56 1.81 -10.14
C ASP A 17 10.75 0.96 -9.63
N PRO A 18 10.87 -0.32 -10.04
CA PRO A 18 11.99 -1.16 -9.64
C PRO A 18 13.38 -0.60 -9.96
N ALA A 19 13.54 0.25 -10.97
CA ALA A 19 14.81 0.94 -11.25
C ALA A 19 15.15 1.97 -10.18
N VAL A 20 14.18 2.75 -9.69
CA VAL A 20 14.37 3.73 -8.60
C VAL A 20 14.76 3.03 -7.30
N ILE A 21 14.11 1.90 -7.01
CA ILE A 21 14.44 1.08 -5.84
C ILE A 21 15.88 0.57 -5.94
N ARG A 22 16.26 0.01 -7.10
CA ARG A 22 17.61 -0.53 -7.32
C ARG A 22 18.70 0.53 -7.35
N SER A 23 18.39 1.76 -7.72
CA SER A 23 19.34 2.88 -7.72
C SER A 23 19.49 3.54 -6.35
N GLY A 24 18.75 3.12 -5.33
CA GLY A 24 18.78 3.72 -4.00
C GLY A 24 18.20 5.14 -3.95
N LEU A 25 17.37 5.52 -4.92
CA LEU A 25 16.84 6.89 -5.04
C LEU A 25 15.45 7.07 -4.43
N VAL A 26 14.99 6.12 -3.61
CA VAL A 26 13.66 6.17 -2.97
C VAL A 26 13.49 7.43 -2.13
N THR A 27 14.50 7.83 -1.38
CA THR A 27 14.48 9.03 -0.54
C THR A 27 14.42 10.32 -1.36
N THR A 28 15.20 10.39 -2.44
CA THR A 28 15.14 11.52 -3.39
C THR A 28 13.76 11.63 -4.03
N LEU A 29 13.18 10.49 -4.44
CA LEU A 29 11.83 10.46 -4.97
C LEU A 29 10.79 10.89 -3.91
N ALA A 30 10.95 10.48 -2.66
CA ALA A 30 10.09 10.91 -1.56
C ALA A 30 10.13 12.43 -1.35
N GLU A 31 11.32 13.04 -1.39
CA GLU A 31 11.47 14.50 -1.32
C GLU A 31 10.78 15.20 -2.49
N MET A 32 10.95 14.68 -3.72
CA MET A 32 10.30 15.23 -4.92
C MET A 32 8.77 15.18 -4.85
N LEU A 33 8.22 14.13 -4.24
CA LEU A 33 6.78 13.92 -4.09
C LEU A 33 6.20 14.55 -2.81
N ASN A 34 7.03 15.15 -1.95
CA ASN A 34 6.68 15.52 -0.59
C ASN A 34 5.96 14.36 0.16
N ALA A 35 6.53 13.16 0.00
CA ALA A 35 6.01 11.91 0.53
C ALA A 35 6.91 11.37 1.66
N SER A 36 6.38 10.42 2.41
CA SER A 36 7.02 9.73 3.52
C SER A 36 7.04 8.23 3.27
N GLN A 37 7.98 7.49 3.84
CA GLN A 37 7.85 6.04 3.95
C GLN A 37 6.93 5.69 5.13
N MET A 38 6.34 4.49 5.12
CA MET A 38 5.59 3.97 6.27
C MET A 38 6.49 3.10 7.18
N ASP A 39 7.55 2.57 6.62
CA ASP A 39 8.49 1.70 7.31
C ASP A 39 9.89 1.90 6.71
N PRO A 40 10.96 1.95 7.55
CA PRO A 40 12.32 2.22 7.08
C PRO A 40 12.81 1.22 6.02
N ASP A 41 12.34 -0.03 6.05
CA ASP A 41 12.80 -1.10 5.16
C ASP A 41 11.87 -1.31 3.95
N ILE A 42 10.78 -0.54 3.86
CA ILE A 42 9.77 -0.65 2.80
C ILE A 42 9.81 0.57 1.89
N ALA A 43 10.05 0.34 0.60
CA ALA A 43 10.15 1.39 -0.41
C ALA A 43 8.81 2.04 -0.82
N TYR A 44 7.67 1.60 -0.28
CA TYR A 44 6.40 2.27 -0.53
C TYR A 44 6.40 3.66 0.11
N LEU A 45 5.86 4.63 -0.62
CA LEU A 45 5.74 6.02 -0.17
C LEU A 45 4.27 6.38 0.02
N THR A 46 4.00 7.36 0.87
CA THR A 46 2.66 7.89 1.11
C THR A 46 2.66 9.41 1.26
N SER A 47 1.58 10.07 0.86
CA SER A 47 1.40 11.51 1.01
C SER A 47 -0.08 11.87 1.16
N GLU A 48 -0.36 13.09 1.63
CA GLU A 48 -1.72 13.65 1.65
C GLU A 48 -2.15 14.27 0.32
N THR A 49 -1.20 14.60 -0.54
CA THR A 49 -1.48 15.27 -1.82
C THR A 49 -1.06 14.39 -2.98
N HIS A 50 -1.90 14.34 -4.01
CA HIS A 50 -1.60 13.59 -5.22
C HIS A 50 -0.51 14.27 -6.03
N SER A 51 0.52 13.51 -6.41
CA SER A 51 1.55 13.94 -7.36
C SER A 51 1.79 12.86 -8.41
N THR A 52 1.88 13.26 -9.68
CA THR A 52 2.11 12.33 -10.80
C THR A 52 3.57 12.36 -11.24
N THR A 53 4.11 11.19 -11.56
CA THR A 53 5.46 11.03 -12.11
C THR A 53 5.57 9.66 -12.78
N PRO A 54 6.36 9.50 -13.86
CA PRO A 54 6.61 8.18 -14.47
C PRO A 54 7.37 7.22 -13.54
N PHE A 55 7.92 7.71 -12.42
CA PHE A 55 8.73 6.92 -11.50
C PHE A 55 7.92 6.15 -10.45
N VAL A 56 6.59 6.27 -10.44
CA VAL A 56 5.70 5.59 -9.49
C VAL A 56 4.44 5.07 -10.16
N ARG A 57 3.87 4.00 -9.58
CA ARG A 57 2.43 3.75 -9.63
C ARG A 57 1.77 4.37 -8.42
N VAL A 58 0.57 4.93 -8.58
CA VAL A 58 -0.17 5.58 -7.50
C VAL A 58 -1.55 4.95 -7.32
N TRP A 59 -1.99 4.90 -6.07
CA TRP A 59 -3.35 4.59 -5.68
C TRP A 59 -3.83 5.56 -4.60
N THR A 60 -5.13 5.83 -4.56
CA THR A 60 -5.76 6.50 -3.41
C THR A 60 -5.98 5.47 -2.30
N ILE A 61 -5.63 5.80 -1.06
CA ILE A 61 -5.91 4.99 0.12
C ILE A 61 -7.32 5.35 0.62
N GLU A 62 -8.19 4.36 0.73
CA GLU A 62 -9.55 4.50 1.27
C GLU A 62 -9.62 4.16 2.77
N ASP A 63 -8.83 3.17 3.20
CA ASP A 63 -8.70 2.76 4.60
C ASP A 63 -7.39 1.97 4.81
N TRP A 64 -6.96 1.81 6.06
CA TRP A 64 -5.85 0.95 6.42
C TRP A 64 -5.96 0.45 7.86
N PHE A 65 -5.34 -0.70 8.14
CA PHE A 65 -5.27 -1.23 9.50
C PHE A 65 -4.20 -2.31 9.67
N PRO A 66 -3.78 -2.61 10.93
CA PRO A 66 -2.98 -3.79 11.25
C PRO A 66 -3.59 -5.05 10.64
N PHE A 67 -2.77 -5.86 9.98
CA PHE A 67 -3.25 -6.99 9.20
C PHE A 67 -3.93 -8.01 10.10
N GLN A 68 -5.22 -8.21 9.87
CA GLN A 68 -6.03 -9.24 10.54
C GLN A 68 -7.04 -9.79 9.55
N LEU A 69 -6.91 -11.06 9.16
CA LEU A 69 -7.73 -11.67 8.12
C LEU A 69 -9.25 -11.56 8.40
N LYS A 70 -9.67 -11.70 9.66
CA LYS A 70 -11.08 -11.56 10.05
C LYS A 70 -11.60 -10.13 9.81
N ARG A 71 -10.81 -9.11 10.16
CA ARG A 71 -11.14 -7.70 9.93
C ARG A 71 -11.19 -7.38 8.44
N LEU A 72 -10.20 -7.85 7.68
CA LEU A 72 -10.15 -7.65 6.23
C LEU A 72 -11.33 -8.30 5.51
N ARG A 73 -11.71 -9.53 5.88
CA ARG A 73 -12.94 -10.18 5.38
C ARG A 73 -14.19 -9.35 5.67
N ALA A 74 -14.32 -8.83 6.90
CA ALA A 74 -15.45 -8.01 7.29
C ALA A 74 -15.52 -6.70 6.48
N TYR A 75 -14.38 -6.04 6.28
CA TYR A 75 -14.27 -4.86 5.42
C TYR A 75 -14.72 -5.19 3.99
N CYS A 76 -14.15 -6.23 3.37
CA CYS A 76 -14.52 -6.62 2.00
C CYS A 76 -16.03 -6.89 1.87
N TYR A 77 -16.63 -7.57 2.85
CA TYR A 77 -18.07 -7.83 2.88
C TYR A 77 -18.89 -6.53 2.99
N GLN A 78 -18.54 -5.66 3.94
CA GLN A 78 -19.25 -4.38 4.16
C GLN A 78 -19.20 -3.48 2.92
N HIS A 79 -18.11 -3.52 2.17
CA HIS A 79 -17.89 -2.71 0.98
C HIS A 79 -18.23 -3.43 -0.34
N GLN A 80 -18.87 -4.62 -0.27
CA GLN A 80 -19.28 -5.42 -1.45
C GLN A 80 -18.12 -5.69 -2.43
N ILE A 81 -16.92 -5.93 -1.90
CA ILE A 81 -15.74 -6.23 -2.71
C ILE A 81 -15.84 -7.67 -3.23
N GLY A 82 -15.94 -7.80 -4.55
CA GLY A 82 -15.95 -9.08 -5.28
C GLY A 82 -14.60 -9.42 -5.91
N HIS A 83 -13.77 -8.41 -6.19
CA HIS A 83 -12.48 -8.57 -6.86
C HIS A 83 -11.40 -7.78 -6.14
N VAL A 84 -10.22 -8.36 -5.98
CA VAL A 84 -9.07 -7.65 -5.41
C VAL A 84 -7.82 -7.89 -6.23
N THR A 85 -7.02 -6.84 -6.40
CA THR A 85 -5.60 -6.99 -6.76
C THR A 85 -4.78 -6.94 -5.48
N VAL A 86 -4.02 -7.99 -5.18
CA VAL A 86 -3.14 -7.99 -4.00
C VAL A 86 -1.71 -7.63 -4.42
N LYS A 87 -1.17 -6.61 -3.78
CA LYS A 87 0.24 -6.20 -3.82
C LYS A 87 0.88 -6.52 -2.48
N LYS A 88 2.19 -6.78 -2.47
CA LYS A 88 2.92 -6.97 -1.22
C LYS A 88 4.35 -6.51 -1.29
N ARG A 89 4.84 -5.97 -0.17
CA ARG A 89 6.26 -5.72 0.11
C ARG A 89 6.50 -5.90 1.60
N GLY A 90 7.43 -6.76 1.98
CA GLY A 90 7.67 -7.15 3.38
C GLY A 90 6.72 -8.24 3.89
N SER A 91 5.52 -8.40 3.31
CA SER A 91 4.58 -9.43 3.75
C SER A 91 4.95 -10.85 3.28
N PRO A 92 4.92 -11.86 4.18
CA PRO A 92 5.12 -13.27 3.83
C PRO A 92 3.87 -13.93 3.25
N ILE A 93 2.72 -13.24 3.26
CA ILE A 93 1.43 -13.80 2.83
C ILE A 93 1.42 -13.95 1.31
N ASP A 94 1.02 -15.13 0.86
CA ASP A 94 0.81 -15.40 -0.55
C ASP A 94 -0.48 -14.71 -1.06
N PRO A 95 -0.43 -13.94 -2.18
CA PRO A 95 -1.57 -13.26 -2.76
C PRO A 95 -2.76 -14.17 -3.06
N ASP A 96 -2.53 -15.30 -3.73
CA ASP A 96 -3.60 -16.19 -4.19
C ASP A 96 -4.25 -16.90 -3.00
N TYR A 97 -3.44 -17.32 -2.03
CA TYR A 97 -3.93 -17.81 -0.75
C TYR A 97 -4.81 -16.78 -0.04
N LEU A 98 -4.37 -15.51 0.05
CA LEU A 98 -5.17 -14.46 0.68
C LEU A 98 -6.50 -14.27 -0.06
N ILE A 99 -6.47 -14.14 -1.38
CA ILE A 99 -7.68 -13.97 -2.22
C ILE A 99 -8.67 -15.10 -1.94
N HIS A 100 -8.20 -16.35 -1.96
CA HIS A 100 -9.04 -17.51 -1.64
C HIS A 100 -9.60 -17.43 -0.22
N GLN A 101 -8.79 -17.02 0.76
CA GLN A 101 -9.26 -16.83 2.12
C GLN A 101 -10.31 -15.72 2.21
N LEU A 102 -10.26 -14.64 1.43
CA LEU A 102 -11.19 -13.51 1.61
C LEU A 102 -12.65 -13.88 1.35
N ARG A 103 -12.93 -14.96 0.58
CA ARG A 103 -14.30 -15.40 0.25
C ARG A 103 -15.16 -14.24 -0.28
N LEU A 104 -14.58 -13.48 -1.22
CA LEU A 104 -15.15 -12.25 -1.76
C LEU A 104 -16.52 -12.50 -2.38
N LYS A 105 -17.42 -11.55 -2.14
CA LYS A 105 -18.81 -11.56 -2.63
C LYS A 105 -19.22 -10.12 -2.86
N GLY A 106 -19.48 -9.77 -4.11
CA GLY A 106 -19.88 -8.43 -4.51
C GLY A 106 -19.41 -8.12 -5.92
N ASP A 107 -19.55 -6.87 -6.32
CA ASP A 107 -19.23 -6.36 -7.66
C ASP A 107 -18.17 -5.25 -7.65
N GLN A 108 -17.77 -4.78 -6.46
CA GLN A 108 -16.74 -3.76 -6.30
C GLN A 108 -15.35 -4.38 -6.38
N GLU A 109 -14.37 -3.57 -6.81
CA GLU A 109 -12.97 -3.94 -6.81
C GLU A 109 -12.11 -3.01 -5.95
N CYS A 110 -11.04 -3.54 -5.38
CA CYS A 110 -10.01 -2.74 -4.73
C CYS A 110 -8.60 -3.30 -4.93
N VAL A 111 -7.61 -2.50 -4.56
CA VAL A 111 -6.22 -2.92 -4.46
C VAL A 111 -5.88 -3.07 -2.98
N LEU A 112 -5.41 -4.24 -2.58
CA LEU A 112 -4.92 -4.48 -1.23
C LEU A 112 -3.41 -4.44 -1.26
N VAL A 113 -2.78 -3.60 -0.44
CA VAL A 113 -1.31 -3.61 -0.31
C VAL A 113 -0.93 -4.10 1.07
N LEU A 114 -0.31 -5.29 1.11
CA LEU A 114 0.22 -5.90 2.33
C LEU A 114 1.64 -5.40 2.56
N THR A 115 1.84 -4.68 3.65
CA THR A 115 3.15 -4.08 3.95
C THR A 115 3.34 -3.83 5.44
N HIS A 116 4.40 -3.13 5.82
CA HIS A 116 4.69 -2.81 7.21
C HIS A 116 4.51 -1.31 7.49
N LEU A 117 4.16 -1.02 8.75
CA LEU A 117 4.18 0.29 9.35
C LEU A 117 5.02 0.19 10.63
N ARG A 118 6.22 0.77 10.62
CA ARG A 118 7.17 0.72 11.75
C ARG A 118 7.38 -0.70 12.30
N GLY A 119 7.60 -1.67 11.41
CA GLY A 119 7.84 -3.09 11.73
C GLY A 119 6.58 -3.94 11.84
N GLU A 120 5.40 -3.33 11.94
CA GLU A 120 4.14 -4.06 12.15
C GLU A 120 3.40 -4.32 10.83
N PRO A 121 2.88 -5.54 10.59
CA PRO A 121 2.16 -5.84 9.37
C PRO A 121 0.82 -5.10 9.31
N ILE A 122 0.60 -4.39 8.21
CA ILE A 122 -0.64 -3.67 7.90
C ILE A 122 -1.18 -4.10 6.53
N VAL A 123 -2.44 -3.73 6.28
CA VAL A 123 -3.04 -3.70 4.95
C VAL A 123 -3.57 -2.30 4.68
N THR A 124 -3.28 -1.77 3.50
CA THR A 124 -3.97 -0.60 2.96
C THR A 124 -4.99 -1.05 1.91
N ILE A 125 -6.15 -0.42 1.91
CA ILE A 125 -7.23 -0.64 0.95
C ILE A 125 -7.23 0.55 0.02
N CYS A 126 -7.03 0.30 -1.25
CA CYS A 126 -6.73 1.32 -2.23
C CYS A 126 -7.66 1.25 -3.45
N LYS A 127 -7.84 2.39 -4.13
CA LYS A 127 -8.45 2.48 -5.47
C LYS A 127 -7.43 2.97 -6.49
N ARG A 128 -7.59 2.52 -7.74
CA ARG A 128 -6.81 3.05 -8.87
C ARG A 128 -7.19 4.53 -9.07
N VAL A 129 -6.16 5.37 -9.25
CA VAL A 129 -6.31 6.76 -9.68
C VAL A 129 -6.55 6.82 -11.18
#